data_AF-A0KFF6-F1
#
_entry.id   AF-A0KFF6-F1
#
_cell.length_a   1.000
_cell.length_b   1.000
_cell.length_c   1.000
_cell.angle_alpha   90.00
_cell.angle_beta   90.00
_cell.angle_gamma   90.00
#
_symmetry.space_group_name_H-M   'P 1'
#
loop_
_entity.id
_entity.type
_entity.pdbx_description
1 polymer ?
#
loop_
_entity_poly.entity_id
_entity_poly.type
_entity_poly.pdbx_seq_one_letter_code
_entity_poly.pdbx_strand_id
1 'polypeptide(L)'
;MKRAIVKARFDAISIEGEQLTVKIAIRAPEPDPKSAGGDWRCKVKLDGLGNKTFIYGVDALQALSLALKFVESELRAFTDAGWHFYLPGCPDHPVDMAACYFPQL
;
A
#
# COMPACT_ATOMS: atom_id res chain seq x y z
N MET A 1 9.66 -2.66 -19.01
CA MET A 1 8.94 -2.02 -17.87
C MET A 1 9.07 -2.92 -16.64
N LYS A 2 9.64 -2.45 -15.52
CA LYS A 2 9.69 -3.26 -14.28
C LYS A 2 8.27 -3.53 -13.78
N ARG A 3 7.89 -4.81 -13.68
CA ARG A 3 6.56 -5.30 -13.31
C ARG A 3 6.31 -5.07 -11.81
N ALA A 4 5.08 -4.74 -11.43
CA ALA A 4 4.70 -4.72 -10.02
C ALA A 4 4.63 -6.17 -9.51
N ILE A 5 5.20 -6.41 -8.32
CA ILE A 5 5.19 -7.72 -7.65
C ILE A 5 4.01 -7.84 -6.68
N VAL A 6 3.48 -6.72 -6.20
CA VAL A 6 2.23 -6.64 -5.46
C VAL A 6 1.27 -5.74 -6.22
N LYS A 7 0.02 -6.20 -6.35
CA LYS A 7 -1.11 -5.39 -6.81
C LYS A 7 -2.33 -5.72 -5.97
N ALA A 8 -3.03 -4.70 -5.51
CA ALA A 8 -4.31 -4.85 -4.83
C ALA A 8 -5.27 -3.75 -5.29
N ARG A 9 -6.57 -4.02 -5.18
CA ARG A 9 -7.63 -3.06 -5.47
C ARG A 9 -8.69 -3.18 -4.38
N PHE A 10 -9.15 -2.03 -3.89
CA PHE A 10 -10.26 -1.91 -2.96
C PHE A 10 -11.20 -0.83 -3.46
N ASP A 11 -12.48 -0.98 -3.18
CA ASP A 11 -13.42 0.13 -3.20
C ASP A 11 -13.49 0.68 -1.76
N ALA A 12 -13.51 2.00 -1.60
CA ALA A 12 -13.51 2.64 -0.29
C ALA A 12 -14.66 3.63 -0.19
N ILE A 13 -15.33 3.63 0.97
CA ILE A 13 -16.51 4.47 1.24
C ILE A 13 -16.27 5.23 2.55
N SER A 14 -16.41 6.56 2.54
CA SER A 14 -16.31 7.39 3.73
C SER A 14 -17.59 7.34 4.58
N ILE A 15 -17.52 7.78 5.83
CA ILE A 15 -18.72 7.96 6.68
C ILE A 15 -19.75 8.94 6.09
N GLU A 16 -19.32 9.84 5.21
CA GLU A 16 -20.19 10.80 4.51
C GLU A 16 -20.76 10.22 3.20
N GLY A 17 -20.40 8.98 2.85
CA GLY A 17 -20.85 8.29 1.64
C GLY A 17 -20.03 8.58 0.39
N GLU A 18 -18.90 9.30 0.50
CA GLU A 18 -17.97 9.50 -0.61
C GLU A 18 -17.35 8.16 -1.02
N GLN A 19 -17.22 7.91 -2.32
CA GLN A 19 -16.65 6.67 -2.84
C GLN A 19 -15.38 6.92 -3.64
N LEU A 20 -14.37 6.08 -3.43
CA LEU A 20 -13.16 6.07 -4.24
C LEU A 20 -12.69 4.64 -4.51
N THR A 21 -11.99 4.44 -5.63
CA THR A 21 -11.30 3.17 -5.90
C THR A 21 -9.83 3.32 -5.53
N VAL A 22 -9.36 2.52 -4.59
CA VAL A 22 -7.95 2.41 -4.24
C VAL A 22 -7.26 1.35 -5.08
N LYS A 23 -6.14 1.70 -5.69
CA LYS A 23 -5.26 0.74 -6.37
C LYS A 23 -3.85 0.83 -5.82
N ILE A 24 -3.37 -0.28 -5.29
CA ILE A 24 -2.04 -0.41 -4.72
C ILE A 24 -1.15 -1.14 -5.73
N ALA A 25 0.05 -0.61 -5.95
CA ALA A 25 1.09 -1.34 -6.67
C ALA A 25 2.46 -1.12 -6.02
N ILE A 26 3.14 -2.22 -5.71
CA ILE A 26 4.53 -2.22 -5.24
C ILE A 26 5.39 -2.90 -6.32
N ARG A 27 6.41 -2.19 -6.79
CA ARG A 27 7.40 -2.75 -7.72
C ARG A 27 8.47 -3.52 -6.96
N ALA A 28 9.10 -4.46 -7.65
CA ALA A 28 10.25 -5.18 -7.12
C ALA A 28 11.31 -4.18 -6.60
N PRO A 29 11.98 -4.50 -5.48
CA PRO A 29 13.09 -3.71 -4.99
C PRO A 29 14.18 -3.60 -6.07
N GLU A 30 14.78 -2.43 -6.18
CA GLU A 30 15.90 -2.14 -7.08
C GLU A 30 16.98 -1.34 -6.33
N PRO A 31 18.26 -1.47 -6.71
CA PRO A 31 19.29 -0.58 -6.20
C PRO A 31 18.91 0.88 -6.47
N ASP A 32 19.11 1.76 -5.51
CA ASP A 32 18.89 3.18 -5.69
C ASP A 32 20.07 3.78 -6.49
N PRO A 33 19.85 4.26 -7.73
CA PRO A 33 20.90 4.84 -8.56
C PRO A 33 21.54 6.11 -7.97
N LYS A 34 20.95 6.70 -6.91
CA LYS A 34 21.48 7.88 -6.24
C LYS A 34 22.23 7.58 -4.95
N SER A 35 22.16 6.34 -4.45
CA SER A 35 22.85 5.97 -3.21
C SER A 35 24.32 5.66 -3.49
N ALA A 36 25.21 6.32 -2.75
CA ALA A 36 26.63 5.98 -2.72
C ALA A 36 26.91 4.73 -1.86
N GLY A 37 25.99 4.36 -0.95
CA GLY A 37 26.12 3.26 0.01
C GLY A 37 25.55 1.93 -0.47
N GLY A 38 24.95 1.87 -1.67
CA GLY A 38 24.33 0.66 -2.20
C GLY A 38 22.91 0.40 -1.69
N ASP A 39 22.22 1.44 -1.21
CA ASP A 39 20.84 1.32 -0.75
C ASP A 39 19.92 0.85 -1.86
N TRP A 40 18.77 0.31 -1.45
CA TRP A 40 17.71 -0.17 -2.30
C TRP A 40 16.46 0.67 -2.13
N ARG A 41 15.58 0.58 -3.12
CA ARG A 41 14.28 1.25 -3.11
C ARG A 41 13.18 0.41 -3.73
N CYS A 42 11.99 0.57 -3.19
CA CYS A 42 10.74 0.03 -3.72
C CYS A 42 9.85 1.16 -4.19
N LYS A 43 9.32 1.03 -5.41
CA LYS A 43 8.36 2.03 -5.92
C LYS A 43 6.95 1.65 -5.50
N VAL A 44 6.30 2.54 -4.75
CA VAL A 44 4.91 2.39 -4.31
C VAL A 44 4.02 3.36 -5.11
N LYS A 45 2.88 2.87 -5.57
CA LYS A 45 1.80 3.70 -6.13
C LYS A 45 0.51 3.38 -5.38
N LEU A 46 -0.11 4.41 -4.81
CA LEU A 46 -1.42 4.39 -4.18
C LEU A 46 -2.36 5.30 -4.96
N ASP A 47 -3.00 4.74 -5.99
CA ASP A 47 -4.05 5.44 -6.73
C ASP A 47 -5.29 5.58 -5.84
N GLY A 48 -5.91 6.76 -5.82
CA GLY A 48 -7.04 7.08 -4.94
C GLY A 48 -6.69 7.58 -3.53
N LEU A 49 -5.44 7.41 -3.08
CA LEU A 49 -4.97 7.91 -1.77
C LEU A 49 -3.88 8.99 -1.89
N GLY A 50 -3.55 9.38 -3.12
CA GLY A 50 -2.82 10.62 -3.38
C GLY A 50 -1.32 10.52 -3.58
N ASN A 51 -0.68 9.34 -3.58
CA ASN A 51 0.80 9.31 -3.65
C ASN A 51 1.45 8.19 -4.48
N LYS A 52 2.55 8.59 -5.13
CA LYS A 52 3.53 7.69 -5.76
C LYS A 52 4.90 8.07 -5.21
N THR A 53 5.51 7.16 -4.48
CA THR A 53 6.78 7.42 -3.79
C THR A 53 7.75 6.27 -3.93
N PHE A 54 9.01 6.51 -3.56
CA PHE A 54 10.00 5.48 -3.36
C PHE A 54 10.23 5.31 -1.86
N ILE A 55 10.20 4.06 -1.41
CA ILE A 55 10.53 3.67 -0.04
C ILE A 55 11.90 3.02 -0.06
N TYR A 56 12.81 3.50 0.78
CA TYR A 56 14.22 3.12 0.77
C TYR A 56 14.53 2.14 1.90
N GLY A 57 15.54 1.31 1.70
CA GLY A 57 16.12 0.43 2.71
C GLY A 57 17.56 0.10 2.34
N VAL A 58 18.35 -0.35 3.31
CA VAL A 58 19.77 -0.68 3.11
C VAL A 58 19.95 -1.91 2.21
N ASP A 59 18.93 -2.76 2.09
CA ASP A 59 18.89 -3.89 1.19
C ASP A 59 17.49 -4.10 0.55
N ALA A 60 17.42 -5.05 -0.39
CA ALA A 60 16.20 -5.37 -1.13
C ALA A 60 15.03 -5.81 -0.22
N LEU A 61 15.32 -6.59 0.83
CA LEU A 61 14.32 -7.12 1.75
C LEU A 61 13.77 -5.99 2.62
N GLN A 62 14.64 -5.17 3.20
CA GLN A 62 14.25 -4.04 4.02
C GLN A 62 13.44 -3.02 3.21
N ALA A 63 13.87 -2.68 1.99
CA ALA A 63 13.13 -1.76 1.13
C ALA A 63 11.71 -2.27 0.81
N LEU A 64 11.53 -3.58 0.61
CA LEU A 64 10.22 -4.19 0.40
C LEU A 64 9.37 -4.21 1.68
N SER A 65 9.95 -4.62 2.80
CA SER A 65 9.26 -4.66 4.10
C SER A 65 8.78 -3.27 4.53
N LEU A 66 9.61 -2.24 4.37
CA LEU A 66 9.22 -0.86 4.63
C LEU A 66 8.16 -0.37 3.64
N ALA A 67 8.21 -0.79 2.37
CA ALA A 67 7.17 -0.44 1.41
C ALA A 67 5.81 -1.06 1.78
N LEU A 68 5.78 -2.31 2.24
CA LEU A 68 4.56 -2.94 2.76
C LEU A 68 4.04 -2.21 4.00
N LYS A 69 4.94 -1.87 4.94
CA LYS A 69 4.58 -1.15 6.16
C LYS A 69 4.04 0.25 5.86
N PHE A 70 4.64 0.97 4.91
CA PHE A 70 4.15 2.25 4.43
C PHE A 70 2.73 2.14 3.87
N VAL A 71 2.47 1.13 3.04
CA VAL A 71 1.13 0.91 2.50
C VAL A 71 0.12 0.62 3.62
N GLU A 72 0.48 -0.20 4.60
CA GLU A 72 -0.37 -0.48 5.76
C GLU A 72 -0.66 0.78 6.59
N SER A 73 0.33 1.64 6.84
CA SER A 73 0.13 2.89 7.57
C SER A 73 -0.80 3.86 6.85
N GLU A 74 -0.69 3.97 5.52
CA GLU A 74 -1.57 4.83 4.72
C GLU A 74 -3.03 4.33 4.75
N LEU A 75 -3.24 3.01 4.63
CA LEU A 75 -4.57 2.43 4.68
C LEU A 75 -5.20 2.59 6.08
N ARG A 76 -4.40 2.39 7.14
CA ARG A 76 -4.83 2.62 8.51
C ARG A 76 -5.22 4.07 8.75
N ALA A 77 -4.43 5.04 8.26
CA ALA A 77 -4.75 6.46 8.40
C ALA A 77 -6.10 6.82 7.74
N PHE A 78 -6.43 6.21 6.60
CA PHE A 78 -7.74 6.36 5.97
C PHE A 78 -8.86 5.71 6.81
N THR A 79 -8.64 4.51 7.34
CA THR A 79 -9.60 3.88 8.27
C THR A 79 -9.86 4.73 9.50
N ASP A 80 -8.82 5.28 10.11
CA ASP A 80 -8.92 6.18 11.27
C ASP A 80 -9.66 7.48 10.91
N ALA A 81 -9.59 7.92 9.65
CA ALA A 81 -10.36 9.04 9.11
C ALA A 81 -11.82 8.68 8.72
N GLY A 82 -12.28 7.46 9.01
CA GLY A 82 -13.66 7.02 8.78
C GLY A 82 -13.90 6.35 7.42
N TRP A 83 -12.85 5.95 6.69
CA TRP A 83 -13.01 5.19 5.45
C TRP A 83 -13.12 3.69 5.72
N HIS A 84 -14.09 3.06 5.07
CA HIS A 84 -14.26 1.61 5.06
C HIS A 84 -13.83 1.06 3.71
N PHE A 85 -13.02 0.01 3.72
CA PHE A 85 -12.50 -0.63 2.52
C PHE A 85 -13.29 -1.90 2.21
N TYR A 86 -13.48 -2.20 0.94
CA TYR A 86 -14.25 -3.34 0.45
C TYR A 86 -13.48 -4.03 -0.67
N LEU A 87 -13.62 -5.36 -0.73
CA LEU A 87 -13.16 -6.09 -1.91
C LEU A 87 -14.06 -5.75 -3.10
N PRO A 88 -13.50 -5.64 -4.33
CA PRO A 88 -14.29 -5.34 -5.51
C PRO A 88 -15.45 -6.32 -5.69
N GLY A 89 -16.67 -5.80 -5.77
CA GLY A 89 -17.90 -6.60 -5.92
C GLY A 89 -18.50 -7.13 -4.61
N CYS A 90 -17.94 -6.79 -3.45
CA CYS A 90 -18.43 -7.20 -2.12
C CYS A 90 -18.72 -5.97 -1.22
N PRO A 91 -19.77 -5.18 -1.51
CA PRO A 91 -20.03 -3.92 -0.80
C PRO A 91 -20.52 -4.09 0.65
N ASP A 92 -20.98 -5.29 1.02
CA ASP A 92 -21.59 -5.52 2.34
C ASP A 92 -20.60 -6.02 3.41
N HIS A 93 -19.36 -6.30 3.01
CA HIS A 93 -18.34 -6.86 3.89
C HIS A 93 -17.09 -5.98 3.91
N PRO A 94 -17.00 -5.03 4.87
CA PRO A 94 -15.81 -4.23 5.01
C PRO A 94 -14.62 -5.11 5.38
N VAL A 95 -13.46 -4.79 4.79
CA VAL A 95 -12.19 -5.44 5.06
C VAL A 95 -11.61 -4.85 6.33
N ASP A 96 -11.35 -5.73 7.31
CA ASP A 96 -10.50 -5.36 8.44
C ASP A 96 -9.04 -5.28 7.97
N MET A 97 -8.62 -4.05 7.69
CA MET A 97 -7.26 -3.77 7.23
C MET A 97 -6.22 -4.13 8.29
N ALA A 98 -6.54 -4.08 9.59
CA ALA A 98 -5.62 -4.49 10.64
C ALA A 98 -5.42 -6.01 10.69
N ALA A 99 -6.49 -6.78 10.51
CA ALA A 99 -6.43 -8.25 10.48
C ALA A 99 -5.76 -8.79 9.20
N CYS A 100 -5.83 -8.07 8.08
CA CYS A 100 -5.25 -8.50 6.81
C CYS A 100 -3.72 -8.58 6.81
N TYR A 101 -3.04 -7.79 7.64
CA TYR A 101 -1.58 -7.75 7.70
C TYR A 101 -0.98 -8.53 8.89
N PHE A 102 -1.76 -8.73 9.95
CA PHE A 102 -1.36 -9.51 11.12
C PHE A 102 -2.50 -10.47 11.51
N PRO A 103 -2.60 -11.65 10.87
CA PRO A 103 -3.56 -12.65 11.31
C PRO A 103 -3.24 -13.04 12.76
N GLN A 104 -4.28 -13.09 13.60
CA GLN A 104 -4.17 -13.64 14.95
C GLN A 104 -3.84 -15.13 14.82
N LEU A 105 -2.79 -15.57 15.53
CA LEU A 105 -2.35 -16.97 15.58
C LEU A 105 -3.19 -17.78 16.57
#